data_AF-A0A2X2U0P3-F1
#
_entry.id   AF-A0A2X2U0P3-F1
#
_cell.length_a   1.000
_cell.length_b   1.000
_cell.length_c   1.000
_cell.angle_alpha   90.00
_cell.angle_beta   90.00
_cell.angle_gamma   90.00
#
_symmetry.space_group_name_H-M   'P 1'
#
loop_
_entity.id
_entity.type
_entity.pdbx_description
1 polymer ?
#
loop_
_entity_poly.entity_id
_entity_poly.type
_entity_poly.pdbx_seq_one_letter_code
_entity_poly.pdbx_strand_id
1 'polypeptide(L)'
;MDISYTSGRKLNKELIRRLATCEYITEHRNLFITGATGCGKTYMACAFGMEACKQYFNTRYVRLPDLLIDLELARTDRTYKKVMAKYANHWY
;
A
#
# COMPACT_ATOMS: atom_id res chain seq x y z
N MET A 1 -12.66 10.07 7.11
CA MET A 1 -12.78 9.25 5.88
C MET A 1 -14.24 8.92 5.66
N ASP A 2 -14.78 9.26 4.50
CA ASP A 2 -16.17 8.90 4.15
C ASP A 2 -16.14 7.69 3.21
N ILE A 3 -16.08 6.49 3.80
CA ILE A 3 -16.12 5.24 3.05
C ILE A 3 -17.60 4.89 2.85
N SER A 4 -18.09 4.92 1.62
CA SER A 4 -19.47 4.51 1.31
C SER A 4 -19.62 2.99 1.49
N TYR A 5 -20.32 2.59 2.56
CA TYR A 5 -20.58 1.19 2.91
C TYR A 5 -21.86 0.62 2.26
N THR A 6 -22.51 1.37 1.38
CA THR A 6 -23.88 1.10 0.89
C THR A 6 -23.98 0.14 -0.29
N SER A 7 -22.88 -0.17 -0.99
CA SER A 7 -22.93 -1.04 -2.18
C SER A 7 -22.60 -2.49 -1.87
N GLY A 8 -23.51 -3.30 -1.34
CA GLY A 8 -23.50 -4.79 -1.40
C GLY A 8 -22.22 -5.56 -0.98
N ARG A 9 -21.18 -4.86 -0.54
CA ARG A 9 -19.86 -5.38 -0.20
C ARG A 9 -19.94 -5.69 1.29
N LYS A 10 -19.69 -6.94 1.66
CA LYS A 10 -19.56 -7.38 3.06
C LYS A 10 -18.27 -6.82 3.67
N LEU A 11 -18.13 -5.49 3.70
CA LEU A 11 -17.00 -4.80 4.30
C LEU A 11 -17.18 -4.82 5.81
N ASN A 12 -16.22 -5.45 6.49
CA ASN A 12 -16.18 -5.44 7.93
C ASN A 12 -15.73 -4.04 8.40
N LYS A 13 -16.70 -3.22 8.82
CA LYS A 13 -16.48 -1.86 9.31
C LYS A 13 -15.48 -1.81 10.47
N GLU A 14 -15.55 -2.79 11.37
CA GLU A 14 -14.67 -2.84 12.53
C GLU A 14 -13.23 -3.14 12.12
N LEU A 15 -13.03 -4.05 11.17
CA LEU A 15 -11.72 -4.30 10.59
C LEU A 15 -11.16 -3.04 9.93
N ILE A 16 -11.96 -2.33 9.13
CA ILE A 16 -11.52 -1.10 8.47
C ILE A 16 -11.14 -0.03 9.49
N ARG A 17 -11.95 0.13 10.55
CA ARG A 17 -11.67 1.07 11.64
C ARG A 17 -10.37 0.74 12.35
N ARG A 18 -10.12 -0.54 12.64
CA ARG A 18 -8.85 -1.00 13.23
C ARG A 18 -7.68 -0.75 12.29
N LEU A 19 -7.80 -1.08 11.00
CA LEU A 19 -6.74 -0.83 10.03
C LEU A 19 -6.44 0.67 9.86
N ALA A 20 -7.45 1.54 9.98
CA ALA A 20 -7.25 2.99 9.93
C ALA A 20 -6.43 3.55 11.13
N THR A 21 -6.26 2.78 12.21
CA THR A 21 -5.34 3.14 13.31
C THR A 21 -3.86 3.00 12.94
N CYS A 22 -3.54 2.41 11.79
CA CYS A 22 -2.18 2.15 11.35
C CYS A 22 -1.35 1.22 12.26
N GLU A 23 -1.97 0.56 13.25
CA GLU A 23 -1.32 -0.44 14.15
C GLU A 23 -0.61 -1.55 13.37
N TYR A 24 -1.14 -1.93 12.19
CA TYR A 24 -0.50 -2.92 11.32
C TYR A 24 0.90 -2.49 10.84
N ILE A 25 1.17 -1.18 10.75
CA ILE A 25 2.48 -0.64 10.35
C ILE A 25 3.48 -0.85 11.49
N THR A 26 3.09 -0.51 12.72
CA THR A 26 3.94 -0.67 13.91
C THR A 26 4.15 -2.14 14.28
N GLU A 27 3.20 -3.01 13.98
CA GLU A 27 3.31 -4.46 14.16
C GLU A 27 4.01 -5.18 12.98
N HIS A 28 4.48 -4.45 11.96
CA HIS A 28 5.07 -5.02 10.75
C HIS A 28 4.19 -6.06 10.05
N ARG A 29 2.86 -5.85 10.04
CA ARG A 29 1.89 -6.71 9.37
C ARG A 29 1.52 -6.17 7.99
N ASN A 30 1.62 -7.04 6.99
CA ASN A 30 1.22 -6.72 5.63
C ASN A 30 -0.31 -6.78 5.46
N LEU A 31 -0.86 -5.85 4.66
CA LEU A 31 -2.26 -5.85 4.28
C LEU A 31 -2.45 -6.34 2.84
N PHE A 32 -3.30 -7.34 2.67
CA PHE A 32 -3.72 -7.84 1.36
C PHE A 32 -5.17 -7.46 1.10
N ILE A 33 -5.41 -6.70 0.04
CA ILE A 33 -6.76 -6.28 -0.38
C ILE A 33 -7.13 -7.08 -1.63
N THR A 34 -8.06 -8.01 -1.49
CA THR A 34 -8.52 -8.90 -2.57
C THR A 34 -9.96 -8.60 -2.97
N GLY A 35 -10.35 -9.04 -4.17
CA GLY A 35 -11.70 -8.84 -4.71
C GLY A 35 -11.70 -8.68 -6.22
N ALA A 36 -12.88 -8.68 -6.83
CA ALA A 36 -13.03 -8.53 -8.28
C ALA A 36 -12.51 -7.16 -8.79
N THR A 37 -12.22 -7.09 -10.09
CA THR A 37 -11.80 -5.85 -10.75
C THR A 37 -12.89 -4.78 -10.61
N GLY A 38 -12.51 -3.52 -10.39
CA GLY A 38 -13.48 -2.42 -10.18
C GLY A 38 -14.09 -2.32 -8.78
N CYS A 39 -13.80 -3.24 -7.85
CA CYS A 39 -14.35 -3.19 -6.49
C CYS A 39 -13.71 -2.15 -5.54
N GLY A 40 -12.82 -1.28 -6.04
CA GLY A 40 -12.21 -0.21 -5.23
C GLY A 40 -10.98 -0.61 -4.39
N LYS A 41 -10.27 -1.68 -4.74
CA LYS A 41 -9.06 -2.13 -4.03
C LYS A 41 -7.99 -1.03 -3.96
N THR A 42 -7.67 -0.42 -5.11
CA THR A 42 -6.71 0.68 -5.19
C THR A 42 -7.17 1.88 -4.38
N TYR A 43 -8.48 2.18 -4.39
CA TYR A 43 -9.03 3.25 -3.58
C TYR A 43 -8.81 2.99 -2.08
N MET A 44 -9.08 1.78 -1.60
CA MET A 44 -8.83 1.43 -0.19
C MET A 44 -7.35 1.47 0.18
N ALA A 45 -6.46 0.95 -0.67
CA ALA A 45 -5.01 1.03 -0.45
C ALA A 45 -4.55 2.49 -0.32
N CYS A 46 -5.02 3.38 -1.21
CA CYS A 46 -4.71 4.80 -1.15
C CYS A 46 -5.34 5.48 0.09
N ALA A 47 -6.54 5.09 0.49
CA ALA A 47 -7.16 5.59 1.71
C ALA A 47 -6.28 5.24 2.92
N PHE A 48 -5.93 3.97 3.12
CA PHE A 48 -5.03 3.57 4.21
C PHE A 48 -3.67 4.28 4.13
N GLY A 49 -3.09 4.43 2.94
CA GLY A 49 -1.86 5.19 2.75
C GLY A 49 -2.00 6.67 3.14
N MET A 50 -3.13 7.31 2.85
CA MET A 50 -3.39 8.69 3.25
C MET A 50 -3.54 8.83 4.77
N GLU A 51 -4.21 7.88 5.42
CA GLU A 51 -4.32 7.86 6.89
C GLU A 51 -2.95 7.60 7.55
N ALA A 52 -2.11 6.75 6.95
CA ALA A 52 -0.73 6.57 7.37
C ALA A 52 0.08 7.87 7.25
N CYS A 53 -0.04 8.60 6.13
CA CYS A 53 0.60 9.92 5.96
C CYS A 53 0.18 10.93 7.03
N LYS A 54 -1.12 10.98 7.38
CA LYS A 54 -1.64 11.89 8.42
C LYS A 54 -1.10 11.57 9.81
N GLN A 55 -0.75 10.30 10.04
CA GLN A 55 -0.09 9.84 11.26
C GLN A 55 1.46 9.88 11.15
N TYR A 56 2.00 10.63 10.17
CA TYR A 56 3.43 10.84 9.95
C TYR A 56 4.22 9.57 9.57
N PHE A 57 3.55 8.53 9.05
CA PHE A 57 4.23 7.39 8.45
C PHE A 57 4.63 7.70 7.00
N ASN A 58 5.90 7.43 6.68
CA ASN A 58 6.40 7.51 5.31
C ASN A 58 5.69 6.48 4.44
N THR A 59 4.96 6.97 3.43
CA THR A 59 4.13 6.12 2.56
C THR A 59 4.52 6.39 1.11
N ARG A 60 4.62 5.33 0.30
CA ARG A 60 4.85 5.42 -1.14
C ARG A 60 3.84 4.57 -1.88
N TYR A 61 3.31 5.11 -2.97
CA TYR A 61 2.54 4.35 -3.94
C TYR A 61 3.43 3.90 -5.09
N VAL A 62 3.41 2.60 -5.42
CA VAL A 62 4.14 2.03 -6.56
C VAL A 62 3.23 1.02 -7.26
N ARG A 63 3.16 1.09 -8.58
CA ARG A 63 2.47 0.04 -9.36
C ARG A 63 3.38 -1.18 -9.44
N LEU A 64 2.81 -2.37 -9.20
CA LEU A 64 3.56 -3.62 -9.24
C LEU A 64 4.26 -3.87 -10.59
N PRO A 65 3.65 -3.65 -11.77
CA PRO A 65 4.34 -3.87 -13.04
C PRO A 65 5.61 -3.00 -13.18
N ASP A 66 5.50 -1.72 -12.85
CA ASP A 66 6.63 -0.77 -12.94
C ASP A 66 7.76 -1.18 -11.98
N LEU A 67 7.42 -1.60 -10.76
CA LEU A 67 8.39 -2.12 -9.79
C LEU A 67 9.12 -3.35 -10.31
N LEU A 68 8.38 -4.30 -10.90
CA LEU A 68 8.97 -5.55 -11.41
C LEU A 68 9.92 -5.27 -12.58
N ILE A 69 9.56 -4.34 -13.47
CA ILE A 69 10.43 -3.90 -14.57
C ILE A 69 11.71 -3.27 -14.03
N ASP A 70 11.60 -2.32 -13.09
CA ASP A 70 12.76 -1.65 -12.49
C ASP A 70 13.69 -2.65 -11.79
N LEU A 71 13.14 -3.64 -11.09
CA LEU A 71 13.92 -4.69 -10.42
C LEU A 71 14.61 -5.65 -11.40
N GLU A 72 13.95 -5.99 -12.51
CA GLU A 72 14.52 -6.87 -13.55
C GLU A 72 15.70 -6.19 -14.28
N LEU A 73 15.53 -4.92 -14.64
CA LEU A 73 16.61 -4.11 -15.23
C LEU A 73 17.79 -4.00 -14.26
N ALA A 74 17.53 -3.69 -12.99
CA ALA A 74 18.56 -3.56 -11.97
C ALA A 74 19.34 -4.86 -11.73
N ARG A 75 18.67 -6.01 -11.88
CA ARG A 75 19.29 -7.34 -11.78
C ARG A 75 20.27 -7.58 -12.95
N THR A 76 19.89 -7.16 -14.15
CA THR A 76 20.74 -7.26 -15.35
C THR A 76 21.96 -6.34 -15.26
N ASP A 77 21.77 -5.11 -14.80
CA ASP A 77 22.81 -4.08 -14.69
C ASP A 77 23.69 -4.22 -13.44
N ARG A 78 23.50 -5.26 -12.61
CA ARG A 78 24.15 -5.46 -11.30
C ARG A 78 23.95 -4.29 -10.30
N THR A 79 22.93 -3.45 -10.52
CA THR A 79 22.56 -2.32 -9.65
C THR A 79 21.42 -2.64 -8.69
N TYR A 80 21.01 -3.91 -8.58
CA TYR A 80 19.87 -4.39 -7.78
C TYR A 80 19.80 -3.80 -6.37
N LYS A 81 20.91 -3.80 -5.62
CA LYS A 81 20.94 -3.23 -4.26
C LYS A 81 20.62 -1.73 -4.22
N LYS A 82 21.10 -0.97 -5.22
CA LYS A 82 20.86 0.47 -5.34
C LYS A 82 19.38 0.74 -5.64
N VAL A 83 18.79 -0.01 -6.56
CA VAL A 83 17.37 0.13 -6.90
C VAL A 83 16.47 -0.37 -5.76
N MET A 84 16.82 -1.46 -5.09
CA MET A 84 16.10 -1.90 -3.90
C MET A 84 16.17 -0.85 -2.78
N ALA A 85 17.35 -0.24 -2.56
CA ALA A 85 17.50 0.86 -1.61
C ALA A 85 16.66 2.09 -2.01
N LYS A 86 16.46 2.39 -3.29
CA LYS A 86 15.54 3.45 -3.75
C LYS A 86 14.12 3.21 -3.25
N TYR A 87 13.65 1.96 -3.16
CA TYR A 87 12.31 1.61 -2.67
C TYR A 87 12.24 1.41 -1.16
N ALA A 88 13.31 0.95 -0.53
CA ALA A 88 13.38 0.71 0.91
C ALA A 88 13.69 1.98 1.72
N ASN A 89 14.56 2.84 1.19
CA ASN A 89 14.97 4.08 1.84
C ASN A 89 14.18 5.24 1.26
N HIS A 90 13.63 6.05 2.17
CA HIS A 90 12.89 7.25 1.82
C HIS A 90 13.72 8.47 2.16
N TRP A 91 14.60 8.90 1.25
CA TRP A 91 15.24 10.21 1.29
C TRP A 91 15.46 10.70 -0.15
N TYR A 92 15.24 12.00 -0.36
CA TYR A 92 15.74 12.74 -1.52
C TYR A 92 17.27 12.59 -1.62
#